data_AF-A0A0G4J2K8-F1
#
_entry.id   AF-A0A0G4J2K8-F1
#
_cell.length_a   1.000
_cell.length_b   1.000
_cell.length_c   1.000
_cell.angle_alpha   90.00
_cell.angle_beta   90.00
_cell.angle_gamma   90.00
#
_symmetry.space_group_name_H-M   'P 1'
#
loop_
_entity.id
_entity.type
_entity.pdbx_description
1 polymer ?
#
loop_
_entity_poly.entity_id
_entity_poly.type
_entity_poly.pdbx_seq_one_letter_code
_entity_poly.pdbx_strand_id
1 'polypeptide(L)'
;MAPPASQRTGTKRKLKSASGKLGSSVKRHTKPDKDAKPKHVSFKNQIRSLRRLLSKPDLPDDVRALKQAQIDELEGKMNAAATTEKHRQRHAKTKPVRFFERRKAERILSKTKRALEALPSTEDGDARLAAVKRVEEATMDVNYVKHFPINKKYISLYAKGERKDPKALSKIQRIRQRVADELRARAEERAANAQTHESDDDDDEPVTFDDDFFLESDTE
;
A
#
# COMPACT_ATOMS: atom_id res chain seq x y z
N MET A 1 -55.57 -32.91 -46.35
CA MET A 1 -55.92 -32.39 -45.01
C MET A 1 -54.92 -31.29 -44.67
N ALA A 2 -55.42 -30.07 -44.47
CA ALA A 2 -54.66 -28.82 -44.45
C ALA A 2 -53.97 -28.54 -43.08
N PRO A 3 -52.91 -27.72 -43.04
CA PRO A 3 -52.37 -27.18 -41.78
C PRO A 3 -53.23 -26.03 -41.23
N PRO A 4 -53.45 -25.91 -39.90
CA PRO A 4 -54.21 -24.79 -39.35
C PRO A 4 -53.38 -23.52 -39.12
N ALA A 5 -53.83 -22.47 -39.80
CA ALA A 5 -54.02 -21.08 -39.36
C ALA A 5 -52.96 -20.36 -38.48
N SER A 6 -52.30 -19.42 -39.14
CA SER A 6 -51.61 -18.24 -38.63
C SER A 6 -52.50 -17.37 -37.72
N GLN A 7 -52.03 -17.07 -36.51
CA GLN A 7 -52.54 -15.94 -35.71
C GLN A 7 -51.51 -14.81 -35.68
N ARG A 8 -51.91 -13.67 -36.22
CA ARG A 8 -51.16 -12.41 -36.28
C ARG A 8 -51.36 -11.66 -34.97
N THR A 9 -50.30 -11.41 -34.20
CA THR A 9 -50.31 -10.42 -33.12
C THR A 9 -49.46 -9.23 -33.52
N GLY A 10 -50.10 -8.06 -33.59
CA GLY A 10 -49.49 -6.80 -33.97
C GLY A 10 -48.74 -6.09 -32.84
N THR A 11 -47.90 -5.16 -33.31
CA THR A 11 -47.47 -3.88 -32.71
C THR A 11 -46.60 -3.88 -31.44
N LYS A 12 -45.33 -3.47 -31.62
CA LYS A 12 -44.85 -2.11 -31.28
C LYS A 12 -43.43 -1.90 -31.85
N ARG A 13 -43.33 -1.17 -32.96
CA ARG A 13 -42.05 -0.66 -33.49
C ARG A 13 -41.53 0.42 -32.55
N LYS A 14 -40.45 0.14 -31.84
CA LYS A 14 -39.69 1.14 -31.09
C LYS A 14 -38.88 1.96 -32.09
N LEU A 15 -39.33 3.18 -32.38
CA LEU A 15 -38.56 4.16 -33.16
C LEU A 15 -37.23 4.41 -32.43
N LYS A 16 -36.11 3.94 -33.00
CA LYS A 16 -34.78 4.40 -32.64
C LYS A 16 -34.65 5.81 -33.22
N SER A 17 -34.56 6.82 -32.36
CA SER A 17 -34.11 8.15 -32.77
C SER A 17 -32.69 8.05 -33.31
N ALA A 18 -32.55 8.25 -34.62
CA ALA A 18 -31.28 8.49 -35.27
C ALA A 18 -30.85 9.92 -34.93
N SER A 19 -30.12 10.12 -33.83
CA SER A 19 -29.36 11.35 -33.66
C SER A 19 -28.16 11.29 -34.59
N GLY A 20 -28.23 12.15 -35.60
CA GLY A 20 -27.28 12.26 -36.69
C GLY A 20 -25.83 12.40 -36.22
N LYS A 21 -24.99 11.57 -36.80
CA LYS A 21 -23.54 11.66 -36.76
C LYS A 21 -23.12 12.64 -37.87
N LEU A 22 -23.07 13.93 -37.58
CA LEU A 22 -22.43 14.94 -38.42
C LEU A 22 -21.70 15.95 -37.54
N GLY A 23 -20.39 16.01 -37.73
CA GLY A 23 -19.49 16.88 -36.97
C GLY A 23 -18.14 16.21 -36.76
N SER A 24 -17.38 16.02 -37.82
CA SER A 24 -15.93 15.82 -37.70
C SER A 24 -15.36 17.03 -36.98
N SER A 25 -14.92 16.84 -35.74
CA SER A 25 -14.20 17.88 -35.01
C SER A 25 -12.86 18.10 -35.71
N VAL A 26 -12.85 19.05 -36.65
CA VAL A 26 -11.63 19.68 -37.13
C VAL A 26 -10.97 20.26 -35.88
N LYS A 27 -9.89 19.62 -35.43
CA LYS A 27 -9.03 20.14 -34.37
C LYS A 27 -8.49 21.48 -34.83
N ARG A 28 -9.16 22.56 -34.44
CA ARG A 28 -8.61 23.91 -34.51
C ARG A 28 -7.23 23.86 -33.83
N HIS A 29 -6.18 24.19 -34.57
CA HIS A 29 -4.87 24.47 -33.99
C HIS A 29 -4.99 25.74 -33.15
N THR A 30 -5.45 25.59 -31.90
CA THR A 30 -5.30 26.62 -30.89
C THR A 30 -3.82 26.73 -30.58
N LYS A 31 -3.27 27.95 -30.69
CA LYS A 31 -1.87 28.24 -30.34
C LYS A 31 -1.58 27.64 -28.95
N PRO A 32 -0.41 26.99 -28.75
CA PRO A 32 -0.09 26.42 -27.44
C PRO A 32 -0.05 27.56 -26.42
N ASP A 33 -0.81 27.39 -25.34
CA ASP A 33 -0.84 28.31 -24.21
C ASP A 33 0.57 28.39 -23.62
N LYS A 34 1.15 29.59 -23.55
CA LYS A 34 2.56 29.79 -23.15
C LYS A 34 2.81 29.42 -21.69
N ASP A 35 1.75 29.30 -20.90
CA ASP A 35 1.78 28.97 -19.47
C ASP A 35 1.40 27.50 -19.17
N ALA A 36 1.20 26.67 -20.20
CA ALA A 36 0.87 25.27 -20.01
C ALA A 36 2.07 24.48 -19.47
N LYS A 37 1.90 23.85 -18.29
CA LYS A 37 2.92 22.97 -17.70
C LYS A 37 3.41 21.92 -18.72
N PRO A 38 4.72 21.63 -18.78
CA PRO A 38 5.26 20.70 -19.75
C PRO A 38 4.60 19.33 -19.60
N LYS A 39 4.15 18.76 -20.73
CA LYS A 39 3.49 17.46 -20.75
C LYS A 39 4.48 16.38 -20.36
N HIS A 40 4.18 15.64 -19.30
CA HIS A 40 4.99 14.50 -18.90
C HIS A 40 4.88 13.38 -19.95
N VAL A 41 5.93 13.19 -20.76
CA VAL A 41 6.01 12.13 -21.75
C VAL A 41 6.17 10.77 -21.08
N SER A 42 5.41 9.76 -21.51
CA SER A 42 5.49 8.42 -20.94
C SER A 42 6.86 7.78 -21.18
N PHE A 43 7.33 6.94 -20.25
CA PHE A 43 8.61 6.22 -20.40
C PHE A 43 8.71 5.43 -21.72
N LYS A 44 7.60 4.81 -22.15
CA LYS A 44 7.52 4.10 -23.45
C LYS A 44 7.76 5.03 -24.65
N ASN A 45 7.23 6.25 -24.60
CA ASN A 45 7.44 7.24 -25.66
C ASN A 45 8.88 7.76 -25.66
N GLN A 46 9.46 7.99 -24.48
CA GLN A 46 10.86 8.39 -24.33
C GLN A 46 11.80 7.31 -24.90
N ILE A 47 11.62 6.04 -24.50
CA ILE A 47 12.39 4.90 -25.02
C ILE A 47 12.24 4.80 -26.55
N ARG A 48 11.01 4.90 -27.08
CA ARG A 48 10.79 4.85 -28.54
C ARG A 48 11.47 6.00 -29.27
N SER A 49 11.47 7.20 -28.69
CA SER A 49 12.13 8.37 -29.26
C SER A 49 13.65 8.18 -29.29
N LEU A 50 14.24 7.68 -28.21
CA LEU A 50 15.67 7.38 -28.12
C LEU A 50 16.07 6.26 -29.08
N ARG A 51 15.29 5.17 -29.18
CA ARG A 51 15.54 4.08 -30.15
C ARG A 51 15.48 4.59 -31.60
N ARG A 52 14.56 5.51 -31.91
CA ARG A 52 14.49 6.15 -33.23
C ARG A 52 15.71 7.05 -33.50
N LEU A 53 16.19 7.75 -32.47
CA LEU A 53 17.41 8.56 -32.57
C LEU A 53 18.64 7.69 -32.85
N LEU A 54 18.77 6.56 -32.14
CA LEU A 54 19.84 5.59 -32.34
C LEU A 54 19.80 4.86 -33.69
N SER A 55 18.63 4.80 -34.33
CA SER A 55 18.49 4.23 -35.67
C SER A 55 19.03 5.15 -36.78
N LYS A 56 19.42 6.39 -36.48
CA LYS A 56 20.00 7.31 -37.46
C LYS A 56 21.51 7.05 -37.59
N PRO A 57 22.06 7.04 -38.82
CA PRO A 57 23.47 6.72 -39.05
C PRO A 57 24.43 7.82 -38.58
N ASP A 58 23.99 9.09 -38.50
CA ASP A 58 24.85 10.26 -38.32
C ASP A 58 25.19 10.61 -36.85
N LEU A 59 25.22 9.63 -35.93
CA LEU A 59 25.47 9.87 -34.50
C LEU A 59 26.88 9.43 -34.08
N PRO A 60 27.67 10.31 -33.42
CA PRO A 60 28.95 9.95 -32.82
C PRO A 60 28.81 8.79 -31.82
N ASP A 61 29.83 7.94 -31.74
CA ASP A 61 29.80 6.73 -30.92
C ASP A 61 29.67 7.02 -29.42
N ASP A 62 30.30 8.09 -28.93
CA ASP A 62 30.15 8.54 -27.53
C ASP A 62 28.70 8.90 -27.19
N VAL A 63 28.05 9.67 -28.07
CA VAL A 63 26.63 10.03 -27.92
C VAL A 63 25.74 8.78 -28.00
N ARG A 64 26.08 7.82 -28.87
CA ARG A 64 25.35 6.55 -28.99
C ARG A 64 25.39 5.75 -27.69
N ALA A 65 26.57 5.63 -27.07
CA ALA A 65 26.74 4.95 -25.79
C ALA A 65 25.90 5.61 -24.68
N LEU A 66 25.94 6.94 -24.58
CA LEU A 66 25.15 7.70 -23.61
C LEU A 66 23.63 7.50 -23.81
N LYS A 67 23.14 7.52 -25.06
CA LYS A 67 21.71 7.30 -25.34
C LYS A 67 21.28 5.86 -25.09
N GLN A 68 22.16 4.88 -25.30
CA GLN A 68 21.88 3.49 -24.95
C GLN A 68 21.77 3.31 -23.44
N ALA A 69 22.72 3.85 -22.66
CA ALA A 69 22.64 3.83 -21.20
C ALA A 69 21.36 4.52 -20.67
N GLN A 70 20.94 5.62 -21.32
CA GLN A 70 19.68 6.29 -21.00
C GLN A 70 18.45 5.42 -21.28
N ILE A 71 18.45 4.62 -22.35
CA ILE A 71 17.38 3.65 -22.62
C ILE A 71 17.32 2.62 -21.50
N ASP A 72 18.45 2.06 -21.12
CA ASP A 72 18.53 1.02 -20.10
C ASP A 72 18.03 1.54 -18.74
N GLU A 73 18.39 2.77 -18.38
CA GLU A 73 17.86 3.45 -17.19
C GLU A 73 16.32 3.61 -17.24
N LEU A 74 15.80 4.08 -18.38
CA LEU A 74 14.36 4.27 -18.56
C LEU A 74 13.58 2.94 -18.55
N GLU A 75 14.17 1.87 -19.07
CA GLU A 75 13.61 0.52 -19.00
C GLU A 75 13.59 0.02 -17.55
N GLY A 76 14.65 0.25 -16.79
CA GLY A 76 14.70 -0.01 -15.35
C GLY A 76 13.57 0.70 -14.60
N LYS A 77 13.41 2.01 -14.83
CA LYS A 77 12.32 2.82 -14.25
C LYS A 77 10.93 2.31 -14.63
N MET A 78 10.73 1.94 -15.90
CA MET A 78 9.46 1.39 -16.38
C MET A 78 9.13 0.06 -15.68
N ASN A 79 10.11 -0.82 -15.52
CA ASN A 79 9.93 -2.10 -14.85
C ASN A 79 9.62 -1.93 -13.36
N ALA A 80 10.35 -1.04 -12.67
CA ALA A 80 10.09 -0.71 -11.27
C ALA A 80 8.70 -0.08 -11.06
N ALA A 81 8.24 0.77 -11.97
CA ALA A 81 6.89 1.31 -11.94
C ALA A 81 5.84 0.21 -12.15
N ALA A 82 6.08 -0.73 -13.08
CA ALA A 82 5.18 -1.84 -13.33
C ALA A 82 5.08 -2.82 -12.15
N THR A 83 6.19 -3.11 -11.46
CA THR A 83 6.17 -3.96 -10.26
C THR A 83 5.45 -3.26 -9.10
N THR A 84 5.71 -1.97 -8.90
CA THR A 84 5.01 -1.15 -7.88
C THR A 84 3.51 -1.11 -8.14
N GLU A 85 3.09 -0.93 -9.38
CA GLU A 85 1.67 -0.94 -9.76
C GLU A 85 1.03 -2.32 -9.53
N LYS A 86 1.72 -3.42 -9.85
CA LYS A 86 1.26 -4.78 -9.51
C LYS A 86 1.10 -4.96 -8.00
N HIS A 87 2.04 -4.47 -7.20
CA HIS A 87 1.95 -4.50 -5.74
C HIS A 87 0.77 -3.68 -5.23
N ARG A 88 0.57 -2.47 -5.76
CA ARG A 88 -0.56 -1.58 -5.43
C ARG A 88 -1.92 -2.25 -5.72
N GLN A 89 -2.06 -2.87 -6.89
CA GLN A 89 -3.29 -3.58 -7.27
C GLN A 89 -3.56 -4.78 -6.36
N ARG A 90 -2.52 -5.56 -6.04
CA ARG A 90 -2.64 -6.69 -5.09
C ARG A 90 -3.03 -6.21 -3.70
N HIS A 91 -2.43 -5.11 -3.25
CA HIS A 91 -2.78 -4.49 -1.98
C HIS A 91 -4.23 -4.03 -1.96
N ALA A 92 -4.69 -3.34 -3.00
CA ALA A 92 -6.06 -2.85 -3.08
C ALA A 92 -7.10 -3.99 -2.97
N LYS A 93 -6.82 -5.15 -3.59
CA LYS A 93 -7.68 -6.34 -3.52
C LYS A 93 -7.70 -6.98 -2.13
N THR A 94 -6.56 -7.03 -1.45
CA THR A 94 -6.40 -7.73 -0.16
C THR A 94 -6.67 -6.84 1.06
N LYS A 95 -6.55 -5.52 0.93
CA LYS A 95 -6.81 -4.52 1.97
C LYS A 95 -8.17 -4.68 2.66
N PRO A 96 -9.32 -4.84 1.96
CA PRO A 96 -10.61 -5.02 2.63
C PRO A 96 -10.68 -6.32 3.44
N VAL A 97 -10.19 -7.43 2.90
CA VAL A 97 -10.15 -8.72 3.61
C VAL A 97 -9.28 -8.59 4.87
N ARG A 98 -8.08 -8.02 4.74
CA ARG A 98 -7.16 -7.76 5.87
C ARG A 98 -7.78 -6.84 6.92
N PHE A 99 -8.62 -5.88 6.54
CA PHE A 99 -9.30 -5.01 7.51
C PHE A 99 -10.26 -5.80 8.40
N PHE A 100 -11.11 -6.65 7.82
CA PHE A 100 -12.03 -7.48 8.60
C PHE A 100 -11.28 -8.51 9.45
N GLU A 101 -10.23 -9.12 8.90
CA GLU A 101 -9.39 -10.06 9.65
C GLU A 101 -8.69 -9.39 10.82
N ARG A 102 -8.15 -8.17 10.62
CA ARG A 102 -7.51 -7.39 11.69
C ARG A 102 -8.50 -7.11 12.81
N ARG A 103 -9.70 -6.61 12.48
CA ARG A 103 -10.76 -6.35 13.47
C ARG A 103 -11.16 -7.62 14.21
N LYS A 104 -11.19 -8.76 13.53
CA LYS A 104 -11.50 -10.05 14.14
C LYS A 104 -10.39 -10.51 15.08
N ALA A 105 -9.13 -10.41 14.65
CA ALA A 105 -7.96 -10.73 15.46
C ALA A 105 -7.86 -9.83 16.70
N GLU A 106 -8.06 -8.52 16.56
CA GLU A 106 -8.06 -7.56 17.67
C GLU A 106 -9.17 -7.86 18.67
N ARG A 107 -10.37 -8.20 18.19
CA ARG A 107 -11.47 -8.63 19.07
C ARG A 107 -11.13 -9.92 19.82
N ILE A 108 -10.52 -10.90 19.15
CA ILE A 108 -10.10 -12.15 19.79
C ILE A 108 -9.04 -11.85 20.85
N LEU A 109 -8.01 -11.07 20.52
CA LEU A 109 -6.97 -10.65 21.46
C LEU A 109 -7.53 -9.94 22.68
N SER A 110 -8.47 -9.00 22.49
CA SER A 110 -9.13 -8.31 23.60
C SER A 110 -9.91 -9.27 24.49
N LYS A 111 -10.64 -10.23 23.90
CA LYS A 111 -11.37 -11.25 24.66
C LYS A 111 -10.44 -12.19 25.43
N THR A 112 -9.37 -12.66 24.81
CA THR A 112 -8.41 -13.58 25.45
C THR A 112 -7.64 -12.89 26.57
N LYS A 113 -7.31 -11.60 26.42
CA LYS A 113 -6.70 -10.80 27.49
C LYS A 113 -7.64 -10.64 28.69
N ARG A 114 -8.89 -10.24 28.44
CA ARG A 114 -9.92 -10.14 29.50
C ARG A 114 -10.16 -11.48 30.19
N ALA A 115 -10.16 -12.58 29.44
CA ALA A 115 -10.27 -13.91 30.02
C ALA A 115 -9.08 -14.22 30.94
N LEU A 116 -7.84 -13.93 30.49
CA LEU A 116 -6.65 -14.10 31.31
C LEU A 116 -6.68 -13.25 32.60
N GLU A 117 -7.18 -12.01 32.53
CA GLU A 117 -7.34 -11.11 33.68
C GLU A 117 -8.43 -11.59 34.65
N ALA A 118 -9.46 -12.25 34.14
CA ALA A 118 -10.57 -12.78 34.95
C ALA A 118 -10.25 -14.12 35.65
N LEU A 119 -9.17 -14.81 35.26
CA LEU A 119 -8.72 -16.01 35.96
C LEU A 119 -8.23 -15.64 37.38
N PRO A 120 -8.78 -16.25 38.45
CA PRO A 120 -8.26 -16.03 39.79
C PRO A 120 -6.83 -16.55 39.94
N SER A 121 -6.03 -15.87 40.77
CA SER A 121 -4.62 -16.23 41.02
C SER A 121 -4.43 -17.64 41.63
N THR A 122 -5.52 -18.26 42.11
CA THR A 122 -5.56 -19.59 42.70
C THR A 122 -5.86 -20.71 41.70
N GLU A 123 -6.13 -20.40 40.42
CA GLU A 123 -6.31 -21.46 39.42
C GLU A 123 -5.03 -22.27 39.18
N ASP A 124 -5.21 -23.54 38.82
CA ASP A 124 -4.14 -24.44 38.41
C ASP A 124 -3.21 -23.75 37.41
N GLY A 125 -1.90 -23.76 37.71
CA GLY A 125 -0.88 -23.08 36.89
C GLY A 125 -0.93 -23.46 35.41
N ASP A 126 -1.40 -24.66 35.10
CA ASP A 126 -1.62 -25.16 33.74
C ASP A 126 -2.73 -24.41 32.98
N ALA A 127 -3.85 -24.09 33.65
CA ALA A 127 -4.96 -23.33 33.06
C ALA A 127 -4.51 -21.91 32.71
N ARG A 128 -3.77 -21.28 33.63
CA ARG A 128 -3.18 -19.96 33.42
C ARG A 128 -2.14 -19.97 32.31
N LEU A 129 -1.25 -20.97 32.27
CA LEU A 129 -0.26 -21.12 31.20
C LEU A 129 -0.93 -21.29 29.83
N ALA A 130 -1.99 -22.09 29.75
CA ALA A 130 -2.77 -22.24 28.52
C ALA A 130 -3.47 -20.93 28.10
N ALA A 131 -3.93 -20.12 29.05
CA ALA A 131 -4.50 -18.81 28.76
C ALA A 131 -3.45 -17.82 28.23
N VAL A 132 -2.23 -17.80 28.80
CA VAL A 132 -1.10 -16.99 28.29
C VAL A 132 -0.74 -17.37 26.86
N LYS A 133 -0.60 -18.66 26.56
CA LYS A 133 -0.31 -19.14 25.19
C LYS A 133 -1.38 -18.69 24.19
N ARG A 134 -2.66 -18.69 24.57
CA ARG A 134 -3.74 -18.18 23.70
C ARG A 134 -3.62 -16.69 23.43
N VAL A 135 -3.17 -15.91 24.41
CA VAL A 135 -2.91 -14.46 24.23
C VAL A 135 -1.73 -14.23 23.29
N GLU A 136 -0.67 -15.01 23.43
CA GLU A 136 0.50 -14.96 22.52
C GLU A 136 0.08 -15.29 21.09
N GLU A 137 -0.66 -16.37 20.87
CA GLU A 137 -1.18 -16.75 19.55
C GLU A 137 -2.06 -15.65 18.94
N ALA A 138 -2.98 -15.07 19.73
CA ALA A 138 -3.83 -13.98 19.28
C ALA A 138 -3.02 -12.71 18.94
N THR A 139 -1.92 -12.47 19.65
CA THR A 139 -0.98 -11.36 19.38
C THR A 139 -0.23 -11.59 18.06
N MET A 140 0.27 -12.81 17.84
CA MET A 140 0.88 -13.20 16.57
C MET A 140 -0.09 -13.05 15.39
N ASP A 141 -1.37 -13.38 15.59
CA ASP A 141 -2.41 -13.20 14.58
C ASP A 141 -2.61 -11.73 14.22
N VAL A 142 -2.69 -10.83 15.21
CA VAL A 142 -2.80 -9.38 14.97
C VAL A 142 -1.58 -8.86 14.21
N ASN A 143 -0.38 -9.24 14.64
CA ASN A 143 0.87 -8.82 14.02
C ASN A 143 1.00 -9.34 12.58
N TYR A 144 0.62 -10.59 12.34
CA TYR A 144 0.57 -11.18 11.00
C TYR A 144 -0.28 -10.35 10.05
N VAL A 145 -1.50 -9.94 10.45
CA VAL A 145 -2.38 -9.14 9.58
C VAL A 145 -1.81 -7.74 9.33
N LYS A 146 -1.26 -7.11 10.37
CA LYS A 146 -0.71 -5.73 10.32
C LYS A 146 0.54 -5.65 9.45
N HIS A 147 1.50 -6.53 9.66
CA HIS A 147 2.82 -6.47 9.03
C HIS A 147 2.95 -7.42 7.83
N PHE A 148 1.84 -7.95 7.31
CA PHE A 148 1.89 -8.80 6.12
C PHE A 148 2.51 -8.08 4.91
N PRO A 149 3.47 -8.70 4.21
CA PRO A 149 4.19 -8.05 3.11
C PRO A 149 3.31 -7.82 1.87
N ILE A 150 3.41 -6.61 1.31
CA ILE A 150 2.55 -6.12 0.20
C ILE A 150 2.80 -6.89 -1.12
N ASN A 151 4.01 -7.40 -1.31
CA ASN A 151 4.41 -8.13 -2.52
C ASN A 151 3.90 -9.58 -2.55
N LYS A 152 3.38 -10.14 -1.45
CA LYS A 152 2.88 -11.53 -1.40
C LYS A 152 1.34 -11.58 -1.44
N LYS A 153 0.79 -12.72 -1.85
CA LYS A 153 -0.64 -12.99 -1.75
C LYS A 153 -0.98 -13.24 -0.29
N TYR A 154 -1.93 -12.48 0.24
CA TYR A 154 -2.43 -12.66 1.60
C TYR A 154 -3.07 -14.04 1.78
N ILE A 155 -2.78 -14.70 2.91
CA ILE A 155 -3.40 -15.95 3.34
C ILE A 155 -4.26 -15.60 4.56
N SER A 156 -5.56 -15.84 4.43
CA SER A 156 -6.57 -15.52 5.44
C SER A 156 -6.49 -16.47 6.63
N LEU A 157 -6.48 -15.90 7.84
CA LEU A 157 -6.43 -16.66 9.08
C LEU A 157 -7.79 -17.25 9.47
N TYR A 158 -8.87 -16.56 9.11
CA TYR A 158 -10.22 -16.83 9.59
C TYR A 158 -11.23 -17.16 8.49
N ALA A 159 -10.82 -17.25 7.22
CA ALA A 159 -11.66 -17.78 6.16
C ALA A 159 -11.89 -19.27 6.31
N LYS A 160 -13.07 -19.74 5.88
CA LYS A 160 -13.41 -21.16 5.87
C LYS A 160 -12.48 -21.88 4.89
N GLY A 161 -11.68 -22.83 5.37
CA GLY A 161 -10.87 -23.73 4.55
C GLY A 161 -9.36 -23.45 4.53
N GLU A 162 -8.91 -22.20 4.59
CA GLU A 162 -7.46 -21.89 4.49
C GLU A 162 -6.66 -22.40 5.69
N ARG A 163 -7.23 -22.36 6.90
CA ARG A 163 -6.61 -22.93 8.11
C ARG A 163 -6.60 -24.46 8.15
N LYS A 164 -7.23 -25.14 7.18
CA LYS A 164 -7.25 -26.61 7.08
C LYS A 164 -6.17 -27.16 6.13
N ASP A 165 -5.61 -26.32 5.26
CA ASP A 165 -4.54 -26.74 4.34
C ASP A 165 -3.18 -26.69 5.05
N PRO A 166 -2.46 -27.82 5.21
CA PRO A 166 -1.14 -27.85 5.86
C PRO A 166 -0.10 -26.97 5.14
N LYS A 167 -0.22 -26.77 3.81
CA LYS A 167 0.67 -25.89 3.06
C LYS A 167 0.41 -24.42 3.35
N ALA A 168 -0.82 -24.05 3.66
CA ALA A 168 -1.16 -22.69 4.06
C ALA A 168 -0.68 -22.42 5.49
N LEU A 169 -0.88 -23.36 6.41
CA LEU A 169 -0.43 -23.26 7.80
C LEU A 169 1.09 -23.07 7.93
N SER A 170 1.87 -23.88 7.22
CA SER A 170 3.34 -23.76 7.22
C SER A 170 3.81 -22.39 6.69
N LYS A 171 3.15 -21.84 5.66
CA LYS A 171 3.43 -20.49 5.16
C LYS A 171 3.05 -19.41 6.18
N ILE A 172 1.91 -19.55 6.84
CA ILE A 172 1.47 -18.63 7.90
C ILE A 172 2.50 -18.61 9.03
N GLN A 173 2.94 -19.78 9.51
CA GLN A 173 3.94 -19.90 10.58
C GLN A 173 5.27 -19.24 10.20
N ARG A 174 5.78 -19.48 8.99
CA ARG A 174 7.01 -18.82 8.50
C ARG A 174 6.89 -17.30 8.47
N ILE A 175 5.73 -16.78 8.07
CA ILE A 175 5.50 -15.33 8.03
C ILE A 175 5.35 -14.78 9.44
N ARG A 176 4.69 -15.49 10.36
CA ARG A 176 4.59 -15.08 11.77
C ARG A 176 5.96 -14.95 12.42
N GLN A 177 6.83 -15.95 12.24
CA GLN A 177 8.20 -15.94 12.75
C GLN A 177 8.97 -14.74 12.20
N ARG A 178 8.99 -14.59 10.87
CA ARG A 178 9.64 -13.44 10.23
C ARG A 178 9.13 -12.09 10.76
N VAL A 179 7.82 -11.93 10.91
CA VAL A 179 7.23 -10.69 11.45
C VAL A 179 7.61 -10.48 12.91
N ALA A 180 7.67 -11.55 13.72
CA ALA A 180 8.11 -11.45 15.10
C ALA A 180 9.59 -11.02 15.19
N ASP A 181 10.45 -11.59 14.36
CA ASP A 181 11.87 -11.24 14.27
C ASP A 181 12.05 -9.78 13.82
N GLU A 182 11.33 -9.36 12.77
CA GLU A 182 11.35 -7.97 12.27
C GLU A 182 10.86 -6.97 13.34
N LEU A 183 9.83 -7.33 14.11
CA LEU A 183 9.32 -6.48 15.20
C LEU A 183 10.28 -6.42 16.38
N ARG A 184 10.95 -7.53 16.70
CA ARG A 184 11.96 -7.60 17.75
C ARG A 184 13.17 -6.75 17.39
N ALA A 185 13.72 -6.93 16.20
CA ALA A 185 14.84 -6.13 15.70
C ALA A 185 14.50 -4.63 15.71
N ARG A 186 13.30 -4.25 15.23
CA ARG A 186 12.85 -2.85 15.26
C ARG A 186 12.67 -2.31 16.69
N ALA A 187 12.28 -3.14 17.65
CA ALA A 187 12.17 -2.74 19.05
C ALA A 187 13.56 -2.53 19.67
N GLU A 188 14.52 -3.41 19.36
CA GLU A 188 15.93 -3.30 19.79
C GLU A 188 16.60 -2.07 19.19
N GLU A 189 16.43 -1.80 17.89
CA GLU A 189 16.90 -0.58 17.23
C GLU A 189 16.28 0.68 17.86
N ARG A 190 14.98 0.65 18.17
CA ARG A 190 14.30 1.77 18.83
C ARG A 190 14.83 2.00 20.24
N ALA A 191 15.14 0.94 20.99
CA ALA A 191 15.71 1.05 22.32
C ALA A 191 17.13 1.64 22.27
N ALA A 192 17.95 1.20 21.31
CA ALA A 192 19.29 1.74 21.10
C ALA A 192 19.27 3.22 20.70
N ASN A 193 18.37 3.61 19.79
CA ASN A 193 18.24 5.01 19.37
C ASN A 193 17.60 5.92 20.44
N ALA A 194 16.87 5.34 21.40
CA ALA A 194 16.37 6.09 22.57
C ALA A 194 17.49 6.38 23.57
N GLN A 195 18.39 5.42 23.80
CA GLN A 195 19.56 5.62 24.66
C GLN A 195 20.51 6.70 24.14
N THR A 196 20.61 6.89 22.82
CA THR A 196 21.47 7.94 22.24
C THR A 196 20.88 9.35 22.34
N HIS A 197 19.57 9.51 22.52
CA HIS A 197 18.93 10.83 22.62
C HIS A 197 18.85 11.36 24.06
N GLU A 198 18.97 10.48 25.07
CA GLU A 198 18.99 10.83 26.49
C GLU A 198 20.39 11.27 26.98
N SER A 199 21.43 11.17 26.15
CA SER A 199 22.81 11.55 26.51
C SER A 199 23.24 12.93 26.00
N ASP A 200 22.36 13.66 25.32
CA ASP A 200 22.64 14.99 24.73
C ASP A 200 21.87 16.13 25.44
N ASP A 201 21.19 15.86 26.57
CA ASP A 201 20.23 16.78 27.23
C ASP A 201 20.72 17.30 28.61
N ASP A 202 22.03 17.29 28.87
CA ASP A 202 22.64 17.75 30.14
C ASP A 202 23.38 19.11 30.04
N ASP A 203 23.36 19.81 28.90
CA ASP A 203 24.10 21.09 28.69
C ASP A 203 23.25 22.27 28.19
N ASP A 204 21.92 22.26 28.36
CA ASP A 204 21.10 23.48 28.18
C ASP A 204 21.01 24.25 29.50
N GLU A 205 22.03 25.08 29.74
CA GLU A 205 21.97 26.18 30.71
C GLU A 205 20.68 26.98 30.49
N PRO A 206 19.85 27.21 31.53
CA PRO A 206 18.67 28.04 31.37
C PRO A 206 19.14 29.47 31.09
N VAL A 207 19.03 29.90 29.84
CA VAL A 207 19.12 31.31 29.46
C VAL A 207 18.01 32.06 30.18
N THR A 208 18.35 32.60 31.35
CA THR A 208 17.56 33.62 32.04
C THR A 208 17.55 34.84 31.14
N PHE A 209 16.45 34.99 30.39
CA PHE A 209 16.14 36.19 29.65
C PHE A 209 15.79 37.26 30.68
N ASP A 210 16.78 38.05 31.09
CA ASP A 210 16.57 39.25 31.89
C ASP A 210 15.80 40.27 31.05
N ASP A 211 14.48 40.22 31.18
CA ASP A 211 13.50 41.08 30.53
C ASP A 211 13.44 42.44 31.26
N ASP A 212 14.55 43.19 31.24
CA ASP A 212 14.72 44.46 31.95
C ASP A 212 14.38 45.69 31.07
N PHE A 213 13.44 45.54 30.14
CA PHE A 213 13.12 46.55 29.13
C PHE A 213 11.98 47.53 29.52
N PHE A 214 11.29 47.32 30.65
CA PHE A 214 10.04 48.05 30.96
C PHE A 214 10.04 48.94 32.21
N LEU A 215 11.20 49.26 32.79
CA LEU A 215 11.27 50.03 34.04
C LEU A 215 11.57 51.54 33.90
N GLU A 216 11.52 52.10 32.69
CA GLU A 216 11.76 53.53 32.49
C GLU A 216 10.53 54.25 31.90
N SER A 217 9.50 54.42 32.73
CA SER A 217 8.61 55.58 32.64
C SER A 217 7.74 55.71 33.89
N ASP A 218 7.74 56.93 34.44
CA ASP A 218 6.74 57.55 35.32
C ASP A 218 6.87 57.32 36.84
N THR A 219 7.67 58.17 37.47
CA THR A 219 7.22 58.90 38.67
C THR A 219 7.74 60.34 38.66
N GLU A 220 6.78 61.24 38.83
CA GLU A 220 6.79 62.71 38.96
C GLU A 220 7.53 63.22 40.21
#